data_AF-A0A8T5HFL1-F1
#
_entry.id   AF-A0A8T5HFL1-F1
#
_cell.length_a   1.000
_cell.length_b   1.000
_cell.length_c   1.000
_cell.angle_alpha   90.00
_cell.angle_beta   90.00
_cell.angle_gamma   90.00
#
_symmetry.space_group_name_H-M   'P 1'
#
loop_
_entity.id
_entity.type
_entity.pdbx_description
1 polymer ?
#
loop_
_entity_poly.entity_id
_entity_poly.type
_entity_poly.pdbx_seq_one_letter_code
_entity_poly.pdbx_strand_id
1 'polypeptide(L)'
;MYEFLLGFLLILVPVFAESVPDYEKPYAPIFTDKSVYSWTDKIIISITAPSWNSNSNQVNSIGESNSHPIKISSGENFLKPYRFTETSSSSGIFSGEIILTGFLHDVDGDGFFDTQPKTTG
;
A
#
# COMPACT_ATOMS: atom_id res chain seq x y z
N MET A 1 -30.63 -41.12 -35.11
CA MET A 1 -30.90 -41.16 -33.67
C MET A 1 -30.03 -40.08 -33.03
N TYR A 2 -30.68 -39.00 -32.59
CA TYR A 2 -30.20 -37.85 -31.79
C TYR A 2 -28.90 -37.12 -32.15
N GLU A 3 -29.10 -35.91 -32.67
CA GLU A 3 -28.28 -34.70 -32.56
C GLU A 3 -27.62 -34.55 -31.18
N PHE A 4 -26.33 -34.18 -31.14
CA PHE A 4 -25.74 -33.55 -29.95
C PHE A 4 -24.82 -32.39 -30.39
N LEU A 5 -25.48 -31.30 -30.76
CA LEU A 5 -24.90 -29.98 -30.86
C LEU A 5 -24.52 -29.50 -29.44
N LEU A 6 -23.33 -29.87 -28.96
CA LEU A 6 -22.78 -29.26 -27.74
C LEU A 6 -21.97 -28.02 -28.13
N GLY A 7 -22.70 -26.93 -28.37
CA GLY A 7 -22.13 -25.60 -28.55
C GLY A 7 -21.44 -25.16 -27.26
N PHE A 8 -20.12 -25.32 -27.18
CA PHE A 8 -19.31 -24.63 -26.19
C PHE A 8 -19.16 -23.18 -26.62
N LEU A 9 -20.18 -22.37 -26.34
CA LEU A 9 -20.09 -20.92 -26.45
C LEU A 9 -19.15 -20.44 -25.34
N LEU A 10 -17.86 -20.33 -25.66
CA LEU A 10 -16.92 -19.51 -24.90
C LEU A 10 -17.45 -18.07 -24.97
N ILE A 11 -18.21 -17.68 -23.95
CA ILE A 11 -18.51 -16.27 -23.73
C ILE A 11 -17.19 -15.65 -23.25
N LEU A 12 -16.36 -15.24 -24.21
CA LEU A 12 -15.32 -14.24 -23.99
C LEU A 12 -16.06 -12.95 -23.66
N VAL A 13 -16.46 -12.80 -22.40
CA VAL A 13 -16.80 -11.48 -21.88
C VAL A 13 -15.49 -10.69 -22.00
N PRO A 14 -15.43 -9.58 -22.76
CA PRO A 14 -14.29 -8.71 -22.67
C PRO A 14 -14.23 -8.27 -21.21
N VAL A 15 -13.21 -8.76 -20.49
CA VAL A 15 -12.79 -8.14 -19.24
C VAL A 15 -12.33 -6.76 -19.68
N PHE A 16 -13.20 -5.77 -19.54
CA PHE A 16 -12.82 -4.39 -19.71
C PHE A 16 -11.84 -4.10 -18.58
N ALA A 17 -10.55 -4.16 -18.87
CA ALA A 17 -9.57 -3.44 -18.09
C ALA A 17 -10.02 -1.98 -18.10
N GLU A 18 -10.24 -1.41 -16.93
CA GLU A 18 -10.52 0.02 -16.79
C GLU A 18 -9.28 0.77 -17.31
N SER A 19 -9.34 1.24 -18.56
CA SER A 19 -8.15 1.62 -19.32
C SER A 19 -7.70 3.06 -19.06
N VAL A 20 -8.51 3.85 -18.34
CA VAL A 20 -8.17 5.22 -17.96
C VAL A 20 -8.66 5.46 -16.53
N PRO A 21 -7.78 5.90 -15.61
CA PRO A 21 -8.18 6.24 -14.25
C PRO A 21 -9.18 7.40 -14.24
N ASP A 22 -10.16 7.35 -13.33
CA ASP A 22 -10.99 8.52 -13.03
C ASP A 22 -10.16 9.52 -12.19
N TYR A 23 -9.97 10.72 -12.73
CA TYR A 23 -9.23 11.80 -12.07
C TYR A 23 -10.12 12.69 -11.19
N GLU A 24 -11.43 12.70 -11.42
CA GLU A 24 -12.41 13.46 -10.62
C GLU A 24 -12.81 12.66 -9.38
N LYS A 25 -12.83 11.33 -9.50
CA LYS A 25 -13.07 10.40 -8.39
C LYS A 25 -11.96 9.35 -8.30
N PRO A 26 -10.76 9.76 -7.87
CA PRO A 26 -9.62 8.85 -7.82
C PRO A 26 -9.86 7.69 -6.85
N TYR A 27 -9.46 6.50 -7.28
CA TYR A 27 -9.47 5.28 -6.48
C TYR A 27 -8.05 4.92 -6.04
N ALA A 28 -7.85 4.73 -4.73
CA ALA A 28 -6.55 4.45 -4.14
C ALA A 28 -6.65 3.48 -2.93
N PRO A 29 -6.95 2.19 -3.14
CA PRO A 29 -6.94 1.21 -2.06
C PRO A 29 -5.53 1.03 -1.49
N ILE A 30 -5.48 0.81 -0.17
CA ILE A 30 -4.25 0.62 0.60
C ILE A 30 -4.24 -0.82 1.12
N PHE A 31 -3.14 -1.52 0.89
CA PHE A 31 -2.91 -2.89 1.32
C PHE A 31 -1.66 -2.96 2.18
N THR A 32 -1.61 -3.97 3.03
CA THR A 32 -0.42 -4.32 3.82
C THR A 32 -0.13 -5.80 3.62
N ASP A 33 1.12 -6.23 3.87
CA ASP A 33 1.56 -7.60 3.57
C ASP A 33 0.95 -8.65 4.50
N LYS A 34 0.49 -8.25 5.68
CA LYS A 34 -0.14 -9.10 6.71
C LYS A 34 -1.34 -8.44 7.36
N SER A 35 -2.22 -9.25 7.92
CA SER A 35 -3.36 -8.77 8.71
C SER A 35 -3.01 -8.41 10.15
N VAL A 36 -1.93 -8.98 10.70
CA VAL A 36 -1.49 -8.80 12.09
C VAL A 36 0.03 -8.69 12.13
N TYR A 37 0.54 -7.79 12.98
CA TYR A 37 1.96 -7.51 13.14
C TYR A 37 2.39 -7.59 14.60
N SER A 38 3.64 -7.99 14.82
CA SER A 38 4.35 -7.82 16.09
C SER A 38 4.94 -6.41 16.20
N TRP A 39 5.28 -5.99 17.41
CA TRP A 39 5.76 -4.65 17.75
C TRP A 39 7.14 -4.27 17.18
N THR A 40 7.85 -5.22 16.56
CA THR A 40 9.12 -4.99 15.82
C THR A 40 9.01 -5.33 14.34
N ASP A 41 7.81 -5.63 13.83
CA ASP A 41 7.68 -6.10 12.45
C ASP A 41 7.92 -4.98 11.45
N LYS A 42 8.46 -5.38 10.30
CA LYS A 42 8.42 -4.57 9.09
C LYS A 42 7.06 -4.78 8.40
N ILE A 43 6.42 -3.67 8.07
CA ILE A 43 5.19 -3.59 7.28
C ILE A 43 5.57 -3.17 5.87
N ILE A 44 5.17 -3.94 4.88
CA ILE A 44 5.21 -3.54 3.47
C ILE A 44 3.82 -3.05 3.10
N ILE A 45 3.73 -1.79 2.72
CA ILE A 45 2.47 -1.14 2.36
C ILE A 45 2.45 -0.95 0.86
N SER A 46 1.34 -1.32 0.22
CA SER A 46 1.10 -1.12 -1.21
C SER A 46 -0.15 -0.27 -1.42
N ILE A 47 -0.06 0.72 -2.30
CA ILE A 47 -1.16 1.60 -2.68
C ILE A 47 -1.36 1.47 -4.19
N THR A 48 -2.53 1.03 -4.63
CA THR A 48 -2.89 1.01 -6.05
C THR A 48 -3.52 2.35 -6.40
N ALA A 49 -2.77 3.27 -6.99
CA ALA A 49 -3.24 4.62 -7.30
C ALA A 49 -2.95 5.01 -8.77
N PRO A 50 -3.66 4.44 -9.75
CA PRO A 50 -3.42 4.70 -11.17
C PRO A 50 -3.52 6.19 -11.55
N SER A 51 -4.40 6.96 -10.91
CA SER A 51 -4.55 8.41 -11.16
C SER A 51 -3.32 9.25 -10.78
N TRP A 52 -2.37 8.69 -10.01
CA TRP A 52 -1.10 9.35 -9.65
C TRP A 52 0.12 8.88 -10.48
N ASN A 53 -0.09 7.95 -11.41
CA ASN A 53 0.92 7.51 -12.38
C ASN A 53 1.03 8.55 -13.51
N SER A 54 1.76 9.62 -13.25
CA SER A 54 1.83 10.79 -14.14
C SER A 54 2.79 10.62 -15.31
N ASN A 55 3.73 9.66 -15.26
CA ASN A 55 4.68 9.42 -16.34
C ASN A 55 4.92 7.92 -16.57
N SER A 56 4.44 7.41 -17.70
CA SER A 56 4.59 6.00 -18.07
C SER A 56 6.04 5.54 -18.31
N ASN A 57 6.98 6.46 -18.49
CA ASN A 57 8.38 6.14 -18.75
C ASN A 57 9.28 6.31 -17.51
N GLN A 58 8.71 6.69 -16.36
CA GLN A 58 9.48 6.92 -15.13
C GLN A 58 8.82 6.21 -13.96
N VAL A 59 9.62 5.97 -12.92
CA VAL A 59 9.12 5.54 -11.62
C VAL A 59 8.66 6.79 -10.88
N ASN A 60 7.36 6.89 -10.59
CA ASN A 60 6.80 8.01 -9.86
C ASN A 60 6.94 7.82 -8.33
N SER A 61 6.75 8.90 -7.57
CA SER A 61 6.67 8.87 -6.11
C SER A 61 5.54 9.74 -5.61
N ILE A 62 4.89 9.32 -4.52
CA ILE A 62 3.74 9.99 -3.91
C ILE A 62 3.93 10.15 -2.40
N GLY A 63 3.12 11.00 -1.77
CA GLY A 63 3.05 11.12 -0.31
C GLY A 63 3.98 12.14 0.35
N GLU A 64 5.01 12.64 -0.35
CA GLU A 64 5.92 13.68 0.17
C GLU A 64 5.32 15.10 0.11
N SER A 65 4.37 15.33 -0.81
CA SER A 65 3.79 16.65 -1.02
C SER A 65 2.80 17.04 0.09
N ASN A 66 2.76 18.31 0.45
CA ASN A 66 1.77 18.84 1.40
C ASN A 66 0.34 18.86 0.85
N SER A 67 0.16 18.86 -0.48
CA SER A 67 -1.16 18.84 -1.13
C SER A 67 -1.80 17.46 -1.13
N HIS A 68 -0.98 16.41 -1.28
CA HIS A 68 -1.43 15.01 -1.27
C HIS A 68 -0.52 14.17 -0.36
N PRO A 69 -0.55 14.38 0.97
CA PRO A 69 0.31 13.66 1.89
C PRO A 69 -0.25 12.26 2.15
N ILE A 70 0.64 11.28 2.24
CA ILE A 70 0.30 9.99 2.85
C ILE A 70 0.59 10.11 4.34
N LYS A 71 -0.45 9.93 5.15
CA LYS A 71 -0.37 9.99 6.61
C LYS A 71 -0.35 8.57 7.16
N ILE A 72 0.69 8.25 7.93
CA ILE A 72 0.77 7.01 8.70
C ILE A 72 0.64 7.36 10.17
N SER A 73 -0.28 6.69 10.85
CA SER A 73 -0.51 6.83 12.28
C SER A 73 -0.72 5.46 12.93
N SER A 74 -0.23 5.34 14.16
CA SER A 74 -0.54 4.31 15.14
C SER A 74 -1.43 4.92 16.24
N GLY A 75 -1.77 4.15 17.28
CA GLY A 75 -2.64 4.62 18.36
C GLY A 75 -2.24 5.97 18.97
N GLU A 76 -0.95 6.16 19.28
CA GLU A 76 -0.46 7.38 19.96
C GLU A 76 0.60 8.16 19.16
N ASN A 77 1.01 7.67 17.99
CA ASN A 77 2.13 8.25 17.25
C ASN A 77 1.85 8.34 15.75
N PHE A 78 2.47 9.28 15.05
CA PHE A 78 2.34 9.47 13.62
C PHE A 78 3.69 9.76 12.98
N LEU A 79 3.84 9.36 11.72
CA LEU A 79 5.02 9.71 10.93
C LEU A 79 4.79 11.03 10.19
N LYS A 80 5.89 11.73 9.90
CA LYS A 80 5.89 12.83 8.92
C LYS A 80 5.44 12.29 7.54
N PRO A 81 5.00 13.17 6.60
CA PRO A 81 4.64 12.75 5.25
C PRO A 81 5.68 11.78 4.67
N TYR A 82 5.20 10.61 4.24
CA TYR A 82 6.07 9.48 3.91
C TYR A 82 6.07 9.24 2.40
N ARG A 83 7.27 9.03 1.84
CA ARG A 83 7.42 8.75 0.41
C ARG A 83 7.09 7.31 0.11
N PHE A 84 6.18 7.10 -0.83
CA PHE A 84 6.01 5.83 -1.51
C PHE A 84 6.53 5.94 -2.93
N THR A 85 7.15 4.86 -3.41
CA THR A 85 7.75 4.81 -4.74
C THR A 85 7.05 3.74 -5.57
N GLU A 86 6.83 4.06 -6.83
CA GLU A 86 6.18 3.14 -7.77
C GLU A 86 7.01 1.86 -7.95
N THR A 87 6.34 0.70 -8.00
CA THR A 87 7.01 -0.60 -8.07
C THR A 87 7.72 -0.84 -9.40
N SER A 88 7.19 -0.28 -10.48
CA SER A 88 7.80 -0.22 -11.81
C SER A 88 7.18 0.91 -12.62
N SER A 89 7.87 1.36 -13.67
CA SER A 89 7.36 2.42 -14.56
C SER A 89 5.98 2.07 -15.10
N SER A 90 5.03 2.98 -14.96
CA SER A 90 3.64 2.83 -15.42
C SER A 90 2.79 1.77 -14.69
N SER A 91 3.23 1.25 -13.55
CA SER A 91 2.43 0.27 -12.80
C SER A 91 1.19 0.88 -12.13
N GLY A 92 1.25 2.15 -11.71
CA GLY A 92 0.24 2.75 -10.83
C GLY A 92 0.17 2.10 -9.44
N ILE A 93 1.16 1.29 -9.06
CA ILE A 93 1.26 0.63 -7.77
C ILE A 93 2.47 1.20 -7.04
N PHE A 94 2.24 1.78 -5.86
CA PHE A 94 3.26 2.43 -5.05
C PHE A 94 3.52 1.60 -3.79
N SER A 95 4.79 1.45 -3.42
CA SER A 95 5.22 0.67 -2.26
C SER A 95 6.04 1.52 -1.29
N GLY A 96 5.89 1.23 -0.01
CA GLY A 96 6.65 1.81 1.08
C GLY A 96 6.88 0.78 2.19
N GLU A 97 7.91 0.98 2.99
CA GLU A 97 8.25 0.08 4.10
C GLU A 97 8.22 0.86 5.40
N ILE A 98 7.67 0.26 6.46
CA ILE A 98 7.64 0.86 7.78
C ILE A 98 8.12 -0.16 8.79
N ILE A 99 9.06 0.23 9.64
CA ILE A 99 9.50 -0.63 10.73
C ILE A 99 8.77 -0.17 11.99
N LEU A 100 7.92 -1.05 12.53
CA LEU A 100 7.36 -0.85 13.85
C LEU A 100 8.49 -0.89 14.87
N THR A 101 8.48 0.08 15.76
CA THR A 101 9.19 -0.06 17.01
C THR A 101 8.18 -0.07 18.13
N GLY A 102 8.50 -0.80 19.19
CA GLY A 102 7.56 -1.03 20.28
C GLY A 102 7.23 0.22 21.08
N PHE A 103 7.05 0.04 22.36
CA PHE A 103 6.81 1.11 23.32
C PHE A 103 7.88 1.05 24.41
N LEU A 104 8.02 2.14 25.16
CA LEU A 104 8.89 2.18 26.34
C LEU A 104 8.38 1.13 27.34
N HIS A 105 9.21 0.14 27.63
CA HIS A 105 8.89 -1.01 28.46
C HIS A 105 10.08 -1.31 29.37
N ASP A 106 9.78 -1.44 30.65
CA ASP A 106 10.67 -1.96 31.70
C ASP A 106 10.40 -3.46 31.78
N VAL A 107 11.31 -4.26 31.22
CA VAL A 107 11.11 -5.70 31.03
C VAL A 107 11.40 -6.45 32.33
N ASP A 108 12.29 -5.95 33.18
CA ASP A 108 12.72 -6.62 34.41
C ASP A 108 12.15 -6.03 35.71
N GLY A 109 11.45 -4.89 35.63
CA GLY A 109 10.75 -4.26 36.74
C GLY A 109 11.64 -3.39 37.62
N ASP A 110 12.82 -2.98 37.15
CA ASP A 110 13.78 -2.17 37.91
C ASP A 110 13.43 -0.67 37.97
N GLY A 111 12.38 -0.26 37.25
CA GLY A 111 11.90 1.12 37.14
C GLY A 111 12.56 1.92 36.02
N PHE A 112 13.44 1.31 35.22
CA PHE A 112 14.05 1.90 34.04
C PHE A 112 13.51 1.24 32.76
N PHE A 113 13.35 2.04 31.70
CA PHE A 113 12.91 1.49 30.42
C PHE A 113 14.08 0.83 29.69
N ASP A 114 13.93 -0.45 29.35
CA ASP A 114 14.90 -1.24 28.57
C ASP A 114 14.78 -0.99 27.07
N THR A 115 13.59 -0.62 26.62
CA THR A 115 13.32 -0.37 25.20
C THR A 115 13.45 1.13 24.89
N GLN A 116 13.96 1.45 23.71
CA GLN A 116 13.92 2.80 23.14
C GLN A 116 13.26 2.74 21.76
N PRO A 117 11.92 2.86 21.68
CA PRO A 117 11.23 2.79 20.42
C PRO A 117 11.48 4.05 19.57
N LYS A 118 11.79 3.84 18.30
CA LYS A 118 11.86 4.88 17.27
C LYS A 118 11.23 4.35 15.97
N THR A 119 9.92 4.50 15.80
CA THR A 119 9.28 4.07 14.56
C THR A 119 9.76 5.00 13.47
N THR A 120 10.59 4.47 12.58
CA THR A 120 11.15 5.21 11.44
C THR A 120 10.58 4.62 10.17
N GLY A 121 10.09 5.49 9.31
CA GLY A 121 9.86 5.21 7.89
C GLY A 121 10.91 5.97 7.11
#